data_AF-A0A2I4DB69-F1
#
_entry.id   AF-A0A2I4DB69-F1
#
_cell.length_a   1.000
_cell.length_b   1.000
_cell.length_c   1.000
_cell.angle_alpha   90.00
_cell.angle_beta   90.00
_cell.angle_gamma   90.00
#
_symmetry.space_group_name_H-M   'P 1'
#
loop_
_entity.id
_entity.type
_entity.pdbx_description
1 polymer ?
#
loop_
_entity_poly.entity_id
_entity_poly.type
_entity_poly.pdbx_seq_one_letter_code
_entity_poly.pdbx_strand_id
1 'polypeptide(L)'
;MAKIRVSYEYSEAEDKSIRLGLFLIACGILSLFILGFCWLSPTLQSLESKAANCTVVSVLRPEEMFECVFTCGADCKGTSLYPCLQVFVNNSESNSVVLLHHNEQQLVLNPKCSFVPQCERDNQRNMENVLRWEETFTREVSNQTFTCFFNQQRRPDDVLLRRSDDA
;
A
#
# COMPACT_ATOMS: atom_id res chain seq x y z
N MET A 1 -33.59 54.79 -30.89
CA MET A 1 -32.87 53.71 -31.60
C MET A 1 -33.08 52.42 -30.83
N ALA A 2 -33.95 51.54 -31.32
CA ALA A 2 -34.19 50.24 -30.70
C ALA A 2 -33.03 49.29 -31.05
N LYS A 3 -32.36 48.77 -30.03
CA LYS A 3 -31.28 47.79 -30.19
C LYS A 3 -31.93 46.46 -30.59
N ILE A 4 -31.90 46.16 -31.89
CA ILE A 4 -32.38 44.90 -32.45
C ILE A 4 -31.56 43.78 -31.81
N ARG A 5 -32.18 42.99 -30.93
CA ARG A 5 -31.61 41.73 -30.48
C ARG A 5 -31.85 40.73 -31.60
N VAL A 6 -30.82 40.48 -32.40
CA VAL A 6 -30.82 39.40 -33.38
C VAL A 6 -30.85 38.10 -32.59
N SER A 7 -31.96 37.36 -32.67
CA SER A 7 -32.03 36.01 -32.15
C SER A 7 -31.39 35.10 -33.19
N TYR A 8 -30.16 34.65 -32.92
CA TYR A 8 -29.46 33.72 -33.80
C TYR A 8 -30.08 32.33 -33.60
N GLU A 9 -30.91 31.88 -34.54
CA GLU A 9 -31.42 30.51 -34.55
C GLU A 9 -30.31 29.57 -35.05
N TYR A 10 -29.87 28.69 -34.16
CA TYR A 10 -28.85 27.68 -34.45
C TYR A 10 -29.43 26.56 -35.34
N SER A 11 -28.67 26.11 -36.35
CA SER A 11 -29.06 24.98 -37.20
C SER A 11 -29.11 23.67 -36.38
N GLU A 12 -29.98 22.72 -36.75
CA GLU A 12 -30.13 21.43 -36.03
C GLU A 12 -28.80 20.66 -35.91
N ALA A 13 -27.93 20.78 -36.91
CA ALA A 13 -26.59 20.18 -36.90
C ALA A 13 -25.65 20.88 -35.90
N GLU A 14 -25.76 22.19 -35.78
CA GLU A 14 -24.95 22.98 -34.85
C GLU A 14 -25.40 22.79 -33.40
N ASP A 15 -26.70 22.65 -33.14
CA ASP A 15 -27.23 22.33 -31.81
C ASP A 15 -26.81 20.93 -31.35
N LYS A 16 -26.83 19.93 -32.25
CA LYS A 16 -26.28 18.59 -31.98
C LYS A 16 -24.77 18.63 -31.71
N SER A 17 -24.03 19.45 -32.47
CA SER A 17 -22.58 19.64 -32.26
C SER A 17 -22.28 20.30 -30.91
N ILE A 18 -23.02 21.34 -30.53
CA ILE A 18 -22.87 22.03 -29.25
C ILE A 18 -23.20 21.10 -28.08
N ARG A 19 -24.30 20.32 -28.16
CA ARG A 19 -24.63 19.33 -27.12
C ARG A 19 -23.54 18.26 -26.98
N LEU A 20 -22.99 17.78 -28.09
CA LEU A 20 -21.89 16.81 -28.06
C LEU A 20 -20.63 17.43 -27.42
N GLY A 21 -20.29 18.68 -27.78
CA GLY A 21 -19.17 19.41 -27.20
C GLY A 21 -19.32 19.60 -25.69
N LEU A 22 -20.51 20.02 -25.22
CA LEU A 22 -20.80 20.15 -23.79
C LEU A 22 -20.71 18.80 -23.05
N PHE A 23 -21.18 17.72 -23.67
CA PHE A 23 -21.07 16.38 -23.12
C PHE A 23 -19.60 15.95 -22.98
N LEU A 24 -18.78 16.15 -24.02
CA LEU A 24 -17.35 15.82 -23.98
C LEU A 24 -16.58 16.65 -22.94
N ILE A 25 -16.92 17.93 -22.78
CA ILE A 25 -16.33 18.78 -21.73
C ILE A 25 -16.71 18.25 -20.35
N ALA A 26 -18.00 17.93 -20.12
CA ALA A 26 -18.45 17.38 -18.84
C ALA A 26 -17.78 16.03 -18.53
N CYS A 27 -17.69 15.13 -19.51
CA CYS A 27 -16.97 13.86 -19.38
C CYS A 27 -15.48 14.07 -19.11
N GLY A 28 -14.85 15.04 -19.78
CA GLY A 28 -13.44 15.39 -19.56
C GLY A 28 -13.18 15.88 -18.13
N ILE A 29 -14.01 16.80 -17.64
CA ILE A 29 -13.94 17.29 -16.26
C ILE A 29 -14.15 16.15 -15.27
N LEU A 30 -15.18 15.31 -15.48
CA LEU A 30 -15.45 14.15 -14.62
C LEU A 30 -14.26 13.18 -14.61
N SER A 31 -13.68 12.90 -15.78
CA SER A 31 -12.51 12.04 -15.91
C SER A 31 -11.30 12.60 -15.19
N LEU A 32 -11.04 13.91 -15.31
CA LEU A 32 -9.96 14.58 -14.58
C LEU A 32 -10.19 14.55 -13.07
N PHE A 33 -11.42 14.70 -12.59
CA PHE A 33 -11.73 14.56 -11.17
C PHE A 33 -11.52 13.11 -10.68
N ILE A 34 -11.96 12.11 -11.45
CA ILE A 34 -11.74 10.70 -11.12
C ILE A 34 -10.25 10.40 -11.08
N LEU A 35 -9.47 10.84 -12.07
CA LEU A 35 -8.01 10.67 -12.08
C LEU A 35 -7.35 11.42 -10.91
N GLY A 36 -7.73 12.67 -10.67
CA GLY A 36 -7.20 13.48 -9.57
C GLY A 36 -7.45 12.87 -8.20
N PHE A 37 -8.67 12.45 -7.90
CA PHE A 37 -8.98 11.86 -6.59
C PHE A 37 -8.50 10.42 -6.45
N CYS A 38 -8.68 9.58 -7.47
CA CYS A 38 -8.34 8.16 -7.36
C CYS A 38 -6.85 7.88 -7.51
N TRP A 39 -6.10 8.68 -8.29
CA TRP A 39 -4.67 8.44 -8.52
C TRP A 39 -3.77 9.37 -7.72
N LEU A 40 -4.11 10.66 -7.60
CA LEU A 40 -3.24 11.62 -6.92
C LEU A 40 -3.26 11.46 -5.39
N SER A 41 -4.41 11.09 -4.81
CA SER A 41 -4.55 10.92 -3.37
C SER A 41 -3.67 9.79 -2.80
N PRO A 42 -3.69 8.55 -3.34
CA PRO A 42 -2.83 7.49 -2.82
C PRO A 42 -1.34 7.70 -3.10
N THR A 43 -0.97 8.32 -4.24
CA THR A 43 0.44 8.60 -4.58
C THR A 43 1.04 9.71 -3.72
N LEU A 44 0.28 10.77 -3.40
CA LEU A 44 0.72 11.76 -2.41
C LEU A 44 0.84 11.18 -1.00
N GLN A 45 0.05 10.15 -0.67
CA GLN A 45 0.11 9.49 0.63
C GLN A 45 1.34 8.56 0.78
N SER A 46 1.78 7.87 -0.29
CA SER A 46 3.03 7.09 -0.25
C SER A 46 4.26 8.00 -0.11
N LEU A 47 4.22 9.17 -0.76
CA LEU A 47 5.22 10.24 -0.65
C LEU A 47 5.35 10.82 0.77
N GLU A 48 4.35 10.65 1.63
CA GLU A 48 4.38 11.17 3.00
C GLU A 48 5.19 10.29 3.98
N SER A 49 5.61 9.09 3.56
CA SER A 49 6.44 8.21 4.38
C SER A 49 7.84 8.80 4.55
N LYS A 50 8.20 9.16 5.80
CA LYS A 50 9.52 9.72 6.12
C LYS A 50 10.51 8.60 6.36
N ALA A 51 11.70 8.73 5.78
CA ALA A 51 12.81 7.83 6.05
C ALA A 51 13.41 8.14 7.44
N ALA A 52 13.68 7.09 8.21
CA ALA A 52 14.31 7.14 9.52
C ALA A 52 15.30 5.98 9.68
N ASN A 53 16.16 6.07 10.68
CA ASN A 53 17.00 4.93 11.07
C ASN A 53 16.28 4.10 12.12
N CYS A 54 16.13 2.81 11.84
CA CYS A 54 15.57 1.83 12.76
C CYS A 54 16.66 0.88 13.26
N THR A 55 16.55 0.45 14.51
CA THR A 55 17.36 -0.64 15.09
C THR A 55 16.46 -1.73 15.63
N VAL A 56 16.86 -2.99 15.48
CA VAL A 56 16.09 -4.12 16.02
C VAL A 56 16.21 -4.12 17.55
N VAL A 57 15.06 -4.20 18.22
CA VAL A 57 14.97 -4.29 19.69
C VAL A 57 14.69 -5.73 20.11
N SER A 58 13.72 -6.36 19.46
CA SER A 58 13.38 -7.75 19.75
C SER A 58 12.72 -8.41 18.55
N VAL A 59 12.85 -9.73 18.50
CA VAL A 59 12.22 -10.60 17.52
C VAL A 59 11.43 -11.65 18.30
N LEU A 60 10.13 -11.70 18.06
CA LEU A 60 9.19 -12.61 18.73
C LEU A 60 8.47 -13.46 17.68
N ARG A 61 8.31 -14.75 17.97
CA ARG A 61 7.53 -15.68 17.14
C ARG A 61 6.41 -16.25 18.00
N PRO A 62 5.21 -15.64 18.00
CA PRO A 62 4.04 -16.19 18.66
C PRO A 62 3.70 -17.59 18.13
N GLU A 63 3.08 -18.44 18.95
CA GLU A 63 2.62 -19.77 18.53
C GLU A 63 1.38 -19.73 17.62
N GLU A 64 0.81 -18.55 17.38
CA GLU A 64 -0.35 -18.35 16.50
C GLU A 64 0.04 -18.55 15.02
N MET A 65 -0.75 -19.38 14.34
CA MET A 65 -0.64 -19.63 12.90
C MET A 65 -1.70 -18.82 12.16
N PHE A 66 -1.35 -18.30 10.99
CA PHE A 66 -2.24 -17.50 10.15
C PHE A 66 -2.44 -18.17 8.78
N GLU A 67 -3.63 -17.96 8.20
CA GLU A 67 -3.95 -18.44 6.86
C GLU A 67 -3.38 -17.51 5.79
N CYS A 68 -2.81 -18.10 4.75
CA CYS A 68 -2.46 -17.43 3.50
C CYS A 68 -3.12 -18.16 2.32
N VAL A 69 -3.27 -17.45 1.20
CA VAL A 69 -3.92 -17.99 -0.01
C VAL A 69 -2.88 -18.22 -1.09
N PHE A 70 -2.80 -19.45 -1.59
CA PHE A 70 -1.97 -19.82 -2.74
C PHE A 70 -2.84 -20.11 -3.97
N THR A 71 -2.30 -19.85 -5.15
CA THR A 71 -2.93 -20.19 -6.44
C THR A 71 -2.35 -21.50 -6.96
N CYS A 72 -3.20 -22.46 -7.31
CA CYS A 72 -2.78 -23.76 -7.86
C CYS A 72 -3.08 -23.94 -9.36
N GLY A 73 -3.56 -22.89 -10.03
CA GLY A 73 -4.04 -22.91 -11.42
C GLY A 73 -4.93 -21.72 -11.74
N ALA A 74 -5.60 -21.74 -12.89
CA ALA A 74 -6.38 -20.61 -13.41
C ALA A 74 -7.53 -20.16 -12.49
N ASP A 75 -8.19 -21.10 -11.81
CA ASP A 75 -9.37 -20.82 -10.96
C ASP A 75 -9.33 -21.52 -9.60
N CYS A 76 -8.16 -22.01 -9.16
CA CYS A 76 -8.05 -22.67 -7.86
C CYS A 76 -7.23 -21.85 -6.88
N LYS A 77 -7.87 -21.55 -5.75
CA LYS A 77 -7.29 -20.93 -4.57
C LYS A 77 -7.34 -21.96 -3.45
N GLY A 78 -6.18 -22.27 -2.90
CA GLY A 78 -6.08 -23.05 -1.67
C GLY A 78 -5.66 -22.15 -0.51
N THR A 79 -5.93 -22.61 0.70
CA THR A 79 -5.41 -22.00 1.92
C THR A 79 -4.30 -22.87 2.50
N SER A 80 -3.27 -22.21 3.00
CA SER A 80 -2.16 -22.83 3.73
C SER A 80 -1.87 -21.98 4.96
N LEU A 81 -1.07 -22.53 5.89
CA LEU A 81 -0.74 -21.88 7.15
C LEU A 81 0.72 -21.42 7.17
N TYR A 82 0.98 -20.34 7.90
CA TYR A 82 2.31 -19.84 8.22
C TYR A 82 2.36 -19.30 9.67
N PRO A 83 3.51 -19.39 10.35
CA PRO A 83 3.68 -18.82 11.68
C PRO A 83 3.85 -17.30 11.63
N CYS A 84 3.37 -16.58 12.64
CA CYS A 84 3.60 -15.14 12.75
C CYS A 84 5.00 -14.82 13.26
N LEU A 85 5.63 -13.80 12.68
CA LEU A 85 6.86 -13.21 13.17
C LEU A 85 6.61 -11.73 13.49
N GLN A 86 7.05 -11.28 14.66
CA GLN A 86 6.97 -9.90 15.11
C GLN A 86 8.37 -9.36 15.39
N VAL A 87 8.79 -8.38 14.59
CA VAL A 87 10.07 -7.69 14.74
C VAL A 87 9.79 -6.29 15.26
N PHE A 88 10.19 -6.04 16.50
CA PHE A 88 10.08 -4.72 17.12
C PHE A 88 11.36 -3.94 16.90
N VAL A 89 11.22 -2.69 16.47
CA VAL A 89 12.33 -1.81 16.17
C VAL A 89 12.20 -0.49 16.93
N ASN A 90 13.32 0.12 17.26
CA ASN A 90 13.36 1.48 17.80
C ASN A 90 13.54 2.45 16.63
N ASN A 91 12.59 3.36 16.47
CA ASN A 91 12.66 4.42 15.47
C ASN A 91 13.43 5.62 16.05
N SER A 92 14.55 6.01 15.42
CA SER A 92 15.35 7.17 15.86
C SER A 92 14.60 8.50 15.86
N GLU A 93 13.59 8.69 15.01
CA GLU A 93 12.83 9.94 14.92
C GLU A 93 11.82 10.09 16.06
N SER A 94 11.08 9.03 16.40
CA SER A 94 10.08 9.05 17.48
C SER A 94 10.61 8.54 18.83
N ASN A 95 11.78 7.89 18.84
CA ASN A 95 12.35 7.14 19.96
C ASN A 95 11.35 6.17 20.61
N SER A 96 10.45 5.61 19.80
CA SER A 96 9.44 4.65 20.22
C SER A 96 9.75 3.27 19.65
N VAL A 97 9.40 2.24 20.43
CA VAL A 97 9.45 0.84 19.98
C VAL A 97 8.15 0.52 19.26
N VAL A 98 8.27 0.14 18.00
CA VAL A 98 7.16 0.00 17.04
C VAL A 98 7.31 -1.29 16.24
N LEU A 99 6.21 -1.79 15.68
CA LEU A 99 6.22 -3.03 14.91
C LEU A 99 6.71 -2.74 13.49
N LEU A 100 7.71 -3.52 13.04
CA LEU A 100 8.21 -3.45 11.68
C LEU A 100 7.32 -4.29 10.76
N HIS A 101 7.03 -3.80 9.57
CA HIS A 101 6.37 -4.54 8.49
C HIS A 101 7.22 -4.48 7.22
N HIS A 102 7.14 -5.51 6.38
CA HIS A 102 7.92 -5.55 5.14
C HIS A 102 7.56 -4.39 4.19
N ASN A 103 6.26 -4.19 3.95
CA ASN A 103 5.70 -3.14 3.10
C ASN A 103 4.23 -2.87 3.46
N GLU A 104 3.61 -1.87 2.81
CA GLU A 104 2.21 -1.50 3.07
C GLU A 104 1.22 -2.60 2.70
N GLN A 105 1.49 -3.34 1.63
CA GLN A 105 0.61 -4.41 1.16
C GLN A 105 0.46 -5.52 2.22
N GLN A 106 1.58 -5.95 2.81
CA GLN A 106 1.58 -6.95 3.88
C GLN A 106 0.97 -6.40 5.17
N LEU A 107 1.19 -5.12 5.48
CA LEU A 107 0.57 -4.47 6.63
C LEU A 107 -0.96 -4.45 6.53
N VAL A 108 -1.51 -4.25 5.32
CA VAL A 108 -2.96 -4.33 5.08
C VAL A 108 -3.46 -5.77 5.16
N LEU A 109 -2.67 -6.74 4.68
CA LEU A 109 -3.02 -8.16 4.68
C LEU A 109 -3.05 -8.76 6.11
N ASN A 110 -2.02 -8.49 6.91
CA ASN A 110 -1.94 -8.93 8.30
C ASN A 110 -1.18 -7.91 9.16
N PRO A 111 -1.89 -7.00 9.86
CA PRO A 111 -1.25 -5.98 10.68
C PRO A 111 -0.64 -6.51 11.98
N LYS A 112 -0.85 -7.78 12.34
CA LYS A 112 -0.27 -8.36 13.56
C LYS A 112 1.15 -8.91 13.36
N CYS A 113 1.56 -9.12 12.11
CA CYS A 113 2.81 -9.80 11.77
C CYS A 113 3.69 -8.89 10.89
N SER A 114 5.01 -9.02 11.07
CA SER A 114 6.01 -8.25 10.35
C SER A 114 6.23 -8.72 8.92
N PHE A 115 6.02 -10.01 8.67
CA PHE A 115 6.25 -10.63 7.38
C PHE A 115 5.15 -11.65 7.07
N VAL A 116 4.63 -11.59 5.85
CA VAL A 116 3.76 -12.60 5.27
C VAL A 116 4.51 -13.25 4.09
N PRO A 117 4.80 -14.56 4.13
CA PRO A 117 5.52 -15.22 3.06
C PRO A 117 4.66 -15.28 1.78
N GLN A 118 5.32 -15.43 0.63
CA GLN A 118 4.62 -15.86 -0.57
C GLN A 118 4.02 -17.24 -0.29
N CYS A 119 2.69 -17.32 -0.33
CA CYS A 119 1.99 -18.51 0.14
C CYS A 119 2.25 -19.68 -0.81
N GLU A 120 2.88 -20.72 -0.29
CA GLU A 120 3.02 -22.01 -0.96
C GLU A 120 1.99 -23.00 -0.42
N ARG A 121 1.69 -24.01 -1.24
CA ARG A 121 0.79 -25.11 -0.84
C ARG A 121 1.31 -25.86 0.39
N ASP A 122 2.62 -25.98 0.54
CA ASP A 122 3.27 -26.68 1.63
C ASP A 122 3.52 -25.74 2.82
N ASN A 123 2.89 -26.04 3.96
CA ASN A 123 3.05 -25.30 5.21
C ASN A 123 4.50 -25.30 5.69
N GLN A 124 5.26 -26.37 5.42
CA GLN A 124 6.66 -26.43 5.84
C GLN A 124 7.51 -25.39 5.11
N ARG A 125 7.28 -25.20 3.81
CA ARG A 125 7.98 -24.16 3.04
C ARG A 125 7.60 -22.76 3.49
N ASN A 126 6.32 -22.54 3.81
CA ASN A 126 5.86 -21.28 4.39
C ASN A 126 6.59 -20.98 5.70
N MET A 127 6.71 -21.99 6.58
CA MET A 127 7.44 -21.89 7.84
C MET A 127 8.94 -21.62 7.61
N GLU A 128 9.60 -22.34 6.71
CA GLU A 128 11.01 -22.13 6.37
C GLU A 128 11.27 -20.71 5.85
N ASN A 129 10.35 -20.14 5.06
CA ASN A 129 10.43 -18.76 4.59
C ASN A 129 10.36 -17.74 5.74
N VAL A 130 9.48 -17.96 6.73
CA VAL A 130 9.40 -17.10 7.93
C VAL A 130 10.66 -17.25 8.80
N LEU A 131 11.14 -18.48 9.00
CA LEU A 131 12.36 -18.75 9.79
C LEU A 131 13.61 -18.12 9.17
N ARG A 132 13.72 -18.13 7.84
CA ARG A 132 14.81 -17.42 7.14
C ARG A 132 14.78 -15.93 7.45
N TRP A 133 13.59 -15.34 7.45
CA TRP A 133 13.41 -13.92 7.77
C TRP A 133 13.79 -13.61 9.22
N GLU A 134 13.34 -14.45 10.15
CA GLU A 134 13.73 -14.37 11.57
C GLU A 134 15.25 -14.45 11.75
N GLU A 135 15.92 -15.36 11.05
CA GLU A 135 17.38 -15.50 11.10
C GLU A 135 18.08 -14.23 10.61
N THR A 136 17.62 -13.62 9.52
CA THR A 136 18.16 -12.34 9.02
C THR A 136 18.09 -11.25 10.08
N PHE A 137 16.94 -11.07 10.73
CA PHE A 137 16.79 -10.03 11.76
C PHE A 137 17.54 -10.35 13.06
N THR A 138 17.70 -11.64 13.39
CA THR A 138 18.38 -12.08 14.61
C THR A 138 19.90 -12.08 14.48
N ARG A 139 20.44 -12.43 13.30
CA ARG A 139 21.90 -12.61 13.10
C ARG A 139 22.55 -11.47 12.34
N GLU A 140 21.92 -11.01 11.26
CA GLU A 140 22.54 -10.05 10.35
C GLU A 140 22.24 -8.61 10.76
N VAL A 141 20.99 -8.33 11.14
CA VAL A 141 20.49 -6.96 11.37
C VAL A 141 20.40 -6.58 12.85
N SER A 142 20.52 -7.54 13.77
CA SER A 142 20.28 -7.35 15.22
C SER A 142 21.04 -6.18 15.87
N ASN A 143 22.25 -5.87 15.38
CA ASN A 143 23.08 -4.76 15.89
C ASN A 143 23.33 -3.67 14.83
N GLN A 144 22.62 -3.70 13.71
CA GLN A 144 22.80 -2.74 12.62
C GLN A 144 21.62 -1.76 12.58
N THR A 145 21.94 -0.50 12.31
CA THR A 145 20.95 0.51 11.93
C THR A 145 20.64 0.36 10.45
N PHE A 146 19.35 0.35 10.10
CA PHE A 146 18.90 0.32 8.71
C PHE A 146 17.84 1.38 8.46
N THR A 147 17.66 1.76 7.20
CA THR A 147 16.63 2.73 6.80
C THR A 147 15.26 2.07 6.83
N CYS A 148 14.33 2.68 7.53
CA CYS A 148 12.92 2.33 7.60
C CYS A 148 12.06 3.55 7.26
N PHE A 149 10.77 3.33 6.99
CA PHE A 149 9.84 4.38 6.62
C PHE A 149 8.66 4.39 7.58
N PHE A 150 8.27 5.58 8.05
CA PHE A 150 7.14 5.72 8.96
C PHE A 150 6.22 6.86 8.54
N ASN A 151 4.94 6.74 8.89
CA ASN A 151 3.95 7.80 8.68
C ASN A 151 3.27 8.13 10.01
N GLN A 152 3.74 9.21 10.65
CA GLN A 152 3.27 9.63 11.97
C GLN A 152 1.79 10.05 12.00
N GLN A 153 1.22 10.52 10.89
CA GLN A 153 -0.17 11.00 10.86
C GLN A 153 -1.17 9.86 10.75
N ARG A 154 -0.82 8.79 10.04
CA ARG A 154 -1.72 7.67 9.79
C ARG A 154 -1.51 6.51 10.75
N ARG A 155 -0.26 6.11 10.95
CA ARG A 155 0.13 4.88 11.64
C ARG A 155 1.38 5.13 12.50
N PRO A 156 1.22 5.76 13.67
CA PRO A 156 2.35 6.08 14.54
C PRO A 156 3.03 4.85 15.15
N ASP A 157 2.32 3.71 15.20
CA ASP A 157 2.77 2.48 15.86
C ASP A 157 3.40 1.46 14.90
N ASP A 158 3.42 1.75 13.59
CA ASP A 158 3.90 0.86 12.54
C ASP A 158 5.05 1.52 11.74
N VAL A 159 6.05 0.73 11.37
CA VAL A 159 7.11 1.17 10.44
C VAL A 159 7.32 0.15 9.32
N LEU A 160 7.80 0.62 8.18
CA LEU A 160 7.95 -0.17 6.96
C LEU A 160 9.42 -0.34 6.60
N LEU A 161 9.80 -1.54 6.16
CA LEU A 161 11.14 -1.81 5.63
C LEU A 161 11.32 -1.26 4.21
N ARG A 162 10.28 -1.37 3.38
CA ARG A 162 10.26 -0.89 1.98
C ARG A 162 8.97 -0.14 1.68
N ARG A 163 9.06 0.84 0.77
CA ARG A 163 7.88 1.52 0.21
C ARG A 163 7.29 0.70 -0.93
N SER A 164 6.00 0.89 -1.16
CA SER A 164 5.27 0.24 -2.25
C SER A 164 5.80 0.63 -3.65
N ASP A 165 6.40 1.83 -3.78
CA ASP A 165 6.92 2.38 -5.04
C ASP A 165 8.36 1.94 -5.37
N ASP A 166 9.05 1.26 -4.45
CA ASP A 166 10.45 0.81 -4.63
C ASP A 166 10.53 -0.60 -5.26
N ALA A 167 9.44 -1.12 -5.84
CA ALA A 167 9.30 -2.46 -6.42
C ALA A 167 9.22 -2.47 -7.95
#